data_AF-A0A6F8ZRM4-F1
#
_entry.id   AF-A0A6F8ZRM4-F1
#
_cell.length_a   1.000
_cell.length_b   1.000
_cell.length_c   1.000
_cell.angle_alpha   90.00
_cell.angle_beta   90.00
_cell.angle_gamma   90.00
#
_symmetry.space_group_name_H-M   'P 1'
#
loop_
_entity.id
_entity.type
_entity.pdbx_description
1 polymer ?
#
loop_
_entity_poly.entity_id
_entity_poly.type
_entity_poly.pdbx_seq_one_letter_code
_entity_poly.pdbx_strand_id
1 'polypeptide(L)'
;MASYLQEDLDRVIIPHGLIMDRTERLARDIVRDMGGHHIVALCVLKGGYKFFADLLDYIKALNQNSEKSVPLTVDFIRLKSYCNDQSTNSVKVIGGDELSTLTGKDIVETGRTMETLLSLLNIGFEVPDSFLVGYALDYNEYFRDLSHICILNENAKEKYKV
;
A
#
# COMPACT_ATOMS: atom_id res chain seq x y z
N MET A 1 6.17 19.26 -7.78
CA MET A 1 4.91 18.73 -8.33
C MET A 1 4.87 19.11 -9.80
N ALA A 2 4.64 18.16 -10.71
CA ALA A 2 4.46 18.50 -12.11
C ALA A 2 3.17 19.34 -12.25
N SER A 3 3.29 20.53 -12.84
CA SER A 3 2.25 21.57 -12.80
C SER A 3 0.90 21.15 -13.38
N TYR A 4 0.86 20.13 -14.25
CA TYR A 4 -0.36 19.64 -14.88
C TYR A 4 -1.23 18.75 -13.96
N LEU A 5 -0.66 18.08 -12.96
CA LEU A 5 -1.42 17.22 -12.03
C LEU A 5 -2.17 18.03 -10.97
N GLN A 6 -1.78 19.29 -10.77
CA GLN A 6 -2.33 20.12 -9.70
C GLN A 6 -3.78 20.55 -9.98
N GLU A 7 -4.20 20.56 -11.26
CA GLU A 7 -5.59 20.84 -11.67
C GLU A 7 -6.49 19.59 -11.61
N ASP A 8 -5.90 18.40 -11.52
CA ASP A 8 -6.62 17.11 -11.52
C ASP A 8 -6.92 16.60 -10.09
N LEU A 9 -6.42 17.30 -9.06
CA LEU A 9 -6.50 16.90 -7.65
C LEU A 9 -7.22 17.96 -6.82
N ASP A 10 -8.15 17.56 -5.95
CA ASP A 10 -8.84 18.49 -5.06
C ASP A 10 -7.95 18.95 -3.91
N ARG A 11 -7.36 18.00 -3.18
CA ARG A 11 -6.48 18.27 -2.04
C ARG A 11 -5.65 17.06 -1.65
N VAL A 12 -4.55 17.32 -0.96
CA VAL A 12 -3.77 16.32 -0.24
C VAL A 12 -4.54 15.88 1.01
N ILE A 13 -4.73 14.58 1.18
CA ILE A 13 -5.31 13.98 2.40
C ILE A 13 -4.22 13.47 3.32
N ILE A 14 -3.21 12.81 2.76
CA ILE A 14 -2.09 12.29 3.56
C ILE A 14 -0.78 12.76 2.94
N PRO A 15 -0.07 13.68 3.63
CA PRO A 15 1.24 14.10 3.21
C PRO A 15 2.23 12.93 3.26
N HIS A 16 3.15 12.85 2.28
CA HIS A 16 4.17 11.80 2.22
C HIS A 16 4.92 11.60 3.54
N GLY A 17 5.35 12.69 4.20
CA GLY A 17 6.05 12.59 5.49
C GLY A 17 5.23 11.88 6.57
N LEU A 18 3.92 12.13 6.63
CA LEU A 18 3.04 11.44 7.59
C LEU A 18 2.92 9.95 7.27
N ILE A 19 2.91 9.58 5.98
CA ILE A 19 2.94 8.17 5.57
C ILE A 19 4.22 7.52 6.08
N MET A 20 5.38 8.14 5.85
CA MET A 20 6.67 7.61 6.30
C MET A 20 6.73 7.42 7.82
N ASP A 21 6.32 8.44 8.59
CA ASP A 21 6.30 8.37 10.07
C ASP A 21 5.42 7.20 10.58
N ARG A 22 4.28 6.98 9.93
CA ARG A 22 3.35 5.90 10.29
C ARG A 22 3.85 4.54 9.86
N THR A 23 4.44 4.43 8.67
CA THR A 23 5.07 3.20 8.18
C THR A 23 6.24 2.79 9.07
N GLU A 24 7.07 3.73 9.51
CA GLU A 24 8.16 3.43 10.47
C GLU A 24 7.61 2.87 11.78
N ARG A 25 6.58 3.51 12.34
CA ARG A 25 5.95 3.03 13.58
C ARG A 25 5.37 1.63 13.41
N LEU A 26 4.66 1.39 12.30
CA LEU A 26 4.11 0.08 11.98
C LEU A 26 5.21 -0.99 11.86
N ALA A 27 6.34 -0.67 11.21
CA ALA A 27 7.48 -1.58 11.14
C ALA A 27 8.00 -1.97 12.52
N ARG A 28 8.12 -1.00 13.45
CA ARG A 28 8.53 -1.26 14.83
C ARG A 28 7.56 -2.16 15.57
N ASP A 29 6.26 -1.93 15.40
CA ASP A 29 5.21 -2.76 15.99
C ASP A 29 5.27 -4.20 15.45
N ILE A 30 5.38 -4.37 14.12
CA ILE A 30 5.54 -5.70 13.49
C ILE A 30 6.78 -6.43 14.02
N VAL A 31 7.95 -5.78 14.02
CA VAL A 31 9.20 -6.42 14.46
C VAL A 31 9.13 -6.83 15.94
N ARG A 32 8.52 -6.00 16.78
CA ARG A 32 8.29 -6.32 18.20
C ARG A 32 7.39 -7.54 18.35
N ASP A 33 6.26 -7.55 17.64
CA ASP A 33 5.22 -8.57 17.82
C ASP A 33 5.65 -9.92 17.20
N MET A 34 6.45 -9.91 16.14
CA MET A 34 7.02 -11.12 15.51
C MET A 34 8.06 -11.84 16.39
N GLY A 35 8.60 -11.21 17.45
CA GLY A 35 9.41 -11.88 18.47
C GLY A 35 10.68 -12.62 17.99
N GLY A 36 11.16 -12.35 16.78
CA GLY A 36 12.29 -13.05 16.15
C GLY A 36 11.91 -14.22 15.23
N HIS A 37 10.62 -14.48 15.01
CA HIS A 37 10.13 -15.50 14.10
C HIS A 37 10.26 -15.09 12.64
N HIS A 38 10.45 -16.06 11.74
CA HIS A 38 10.58 -15.85 10.31
C HIS A 38 9.36 -15.08 9.74
N ILE A 39 9.60 -13.91 9.14
CA ILE A 39 8.54 -13.08 8.54
C ILE A 39 8.34 -13.48 7.09
N VAL A 40 7.09 -13.68 6.68
CA VAL A 40 6.73 -13.68 5.26
C VAL A 40 5.92 -12.43 4.94
N ALA A 41 6.47 -11.59 4.08
CA ALA A 41 5.85 -10.35 3.67
C ALA A 41 5.25 -10.52 2.26
N LEU A 42 3.94 -10.34 2.14
CA LEU A 42 3.22 -10.51 0.89
C LEU A 42 2.73 -9.15 0.36
N CYS A 43 3.19 -8.78 -0.83
CA CYS A 43 2.80 -7.55 -1.49
C CYS A 43 1.66 -7.79 -2.48
N VAL A 44 0.63 -6.94 -2.42
CA VAL A 44 -0.46 -6.89 -3.41
C VAL A 44 -0.14 -5.83 -4.46
N LEU A 45 0.16 -6.29 -5.67
CA LEU A 45 0.44 -5.44 -6.83
C LEU A 45 -0.85 -4.99 -7.54
N LYS A 46 -0.87 -3.79 -8.13
CA LYS A 46 0.24 -2.81 -8.17
C LYS A 46 0.22 -1.85 -6.99
N GLY A 47 -0.95 -1.42 -6.52
CA GLY A 47 -1.08 -0.28 -5.59
C GLY A 47 -0.30 -0.39 -4.28
N GLY A 48 -0.03 -1.59 -3.78
CA GLY A 48 0.70 -1.79 -2.52
C GLY A 48 2.22 -1.67 -2.62
N TYR A 49 2.81 -1.63 -3.83
CA TYR A 49 4.26 -1.83 -4.00
C TYR A 49 5.11 -0.80 -3.26
N LYS A 50 4.67 0.47 -3.25
CA LYS A 50 5.45 1.56 -2.66
C LYS A 50 5.42 1.50 -1.13
N PHE A 51 4.22 1.35 -0.56
CA PHE A 51 4.04 1.11 0.87
C PHE A 51 4.83 -0.12 1.34
N PHE A 52 4.72 -1.22 0.59
CA PHE A 52 5.44 -2.45 0.89
C PHE A 52 6.95 -2.25 0.93
N ALA A 53 7.51 -1.59 -0.09
CA ALA A 53 8.95 -1.33 -0.17
C ALA A 53 9.41 -0.48 1.04
N ASP A 54 8.70 0.60 1.34
CA ASP A 54 9.05 1.50 2.45
C ASP A 54 8.95 0.76 3.80
N LEU A 55 7.90 -0.05 4.00
CA LEU A 55 7.73 -0.89 5.18
C LEU A 55 8.88 -1.89 5.35
N LEU A 56 9.24 -2.59 4.28
CA LEU A 56 10.33 -3.55 4.31
C LEU A 56 11.67 -2.89 4.60
N ASP A 57 11.92 -1.69 4.08
CA ASP A 57 13.17 -0.99 4.33
C ASP A 57 13.30 -0.57 5.80
N TYR A 58 12.20 -0.15 6.45
CA TYR A 58 12.19 0.06 7.90
C TYR A 58 12.41 -1.25 8.69
N ILE A 59 11.74 -2.35 8.31
CA ILE A 59 11.94 -3.66 8.97
C ILE A 59 13.41 -4.12 8.83
N LYS A 60 14.00 -4.01 7.64
CA LYS A 60 15.42 -4.35 7.41
C LYS A 60 16.35 -3.48 8.25
N ALA A 61 16.09 -2.17 8.33
CA ALA A 61 16.88 -1.25 9.14
C ALA A 61 16.81 -1.61 10.63
N LEU A 62 15.64 -1.99 11.14
CA LEU A 62 15.50 -2.46 12.52
C LEU A 62 16.23 -3.79 12.76
N ASN A 63 16.15 -4.73 11.81
CA ASN A 63 16.83 -6.03 11.90
C ASN A 63 18.36 -5.91 11.88
N GLN A 64 18.93 -4.99 11.08
CA GLN A 64 20.37 -4.77 11.01
C GLN A 64 20.96 -4.19 12.30
N ASN A 65 20.12 -3.49 13.09
CA ASN A 65 20.52 -2.84 14.33
C ASN A 65 20.14 -3.66 15.59
N SER A 66 19.63 -4.89 15.41
CA SER A 66 19.19 -5.78 16.49
C SER A 66 20.16 -6.96 16.65
N GLU A 67 20.33 -7.45 17.88
CA GLU A 67 21.13 -8.66 18.17
C GLU A 67 20.54 -9.93 17.53
N LYS A 68 19.24 -9.92 17.20
CA LYS A 68 18.55 -11.04 16.54
C LYS A 68 18.09 -10.60 15.14
N SER A 69 18.77 -11.14 14.13
CA SER A 69 18.36 -11.01 12.73
C SER A 69 17.14 -11.90 12.47
N VAL A 70 16.06 -11.29 11.98
CA VAL A 70 14.84 -12.01 11.61
C VAL A 70 14.87 -12.30 10.11
N PRO A 71 14.83 -13.58 9.68
CA PRO A 71 14.77 -13.90 8.27
C PRO A 71 13.45 -13.40 7.68
N LEU A 72 13.55 -12.76 6.51
CA LEU A 72 12.43 -12.16 5.79
C LEU A 72 12.34 -12.81 4.41
N THR A 73 11.18 -13.38 4.08
CA THR A 73 10.84 -13.81 2.72
C THR A 73 9.79 -12.87 2.16
N VAL A 74 9.87 -12.60 0.85
CA VAL A 74 8.97 -11.69 0.15
C VAL A 74 8.28 -12.43 -0.99
N ASP A 75 6.98 -12.23 -1.12
CA ASP A 75 6.19 -12.73 -2.25
C ASP A 75 5.27 -11.63 -2.79
N PHE A 76 4.77 -11.81 -4.02
CA PHE A 76 3.94 -10.85 -4.73
C PHE A 76 2.74 -11.53 -5.36
N ILE A 77 1.55 -11.04 -5.02
CA ILE A 77 0.32 -11.37 -5.74
C ILE A 77 -0.17 -10.17 -6.51
N ARG A 78 -0.72 -10.40 -7.70
CA ARG A 78 -1.44 -9.37 -8.44
C ARG A 78 -2.93 -9.67 -8.41
N LEU A 79 -3.69 -8.69 -7.93
CA LEU A 79 -5.15 -8.73 -7.93
C LEU A 79 -5.64 -7.65 -8.89
N LYS A 80 -6.51 -8.04 -9.83
CA LYS A 80 -7.32 -7.07 -10.60
C LYS A 80 -8.74 -7.13 -10.07
N SER A 81 -9.21 -6.04 -9.48
CA SER A 81 -10.51 -5.98 -8.81
C SER A 81 -11.31 -4.70 -9.07
N TYR A 82 -10.79 -3.77 -9.88
CA TYR A 82 -11.46 -2.49 -10.19
C TYR A 82 -11.21 -2.03 -11.63
N CYS A 83 -12.19 -1.32 -12.18
CA CYS A 83 -12.12 -0.57 -13.44
C CYS A 83 -12.80 0.78 -13.21
N ASN A 84 -12.12 1.89 -13.53
CA ASN A 84 -12.55 3.23 -13.10
C ASN A 84 -12.71 3.27 -11.56
N ASP A 85 -13.87 3.71 -11.08
CA ASP A 85 -14.26 3.80 -9.67
C ASP A 85 -15.10 2.61 -9.19
N GLN A 86 -15.30 1.58 -10.02
CA GLN A 86 -16.17 0.44 -9.68
C GLN A 86 -15.39 -0.87 -9.53
N SER A 87 -15.82 -1.69 -8.56
CA SER A 87 -15.25 -3.02 -8.38
C SER A 87 -15.69 -3.96 -9.51
N THR A 88 -14.73 -4.68 -10.06
CA THR A 88 -15.00 -5.78 -10.99
C THR A 88 -15.35 -7.02 -10.18
N ASN A 89 -16.53 -7.61 -10.39
CA ASN A 89 -17.03 -8.83 -9.72
C ASN A 89 -16.16 -10.10 -9.95
N SER A 90 -15.00 -9.98 -10.60
CA SER A 90 -14.05 -11.06 -10.83
C SER A 90 -12.66 -10.65 -10.34
N VAL A 91 -12.21 -11.25 -9.23
CA VAL A 91 -10.83 -11.12 -8.79
C VAL A 91 -9.99 -12.15 -9.54
N LYS A 92 -9.11 -11.70 -10.44
CA LYS A 92 -8.07 -12.58 -11.01
C LYS A 92 -6.82 -12.48 -10.15
N VAL A 93 -6.42 -13.60 -9.55
CA VAL A 93 -5.14 -13.74 -8.83
C VAL A 93 -4.09 -14.21 -9.84
N ILE A 94 -2.98 -13.48 -9.93
CA ILE A 94 -1.83 -13.82 -10.77
C ILE A 94 -0.58 -13.76 -9.89
N GLY A 95 0.18 -14.85 -9.83
CA GLY A 95 1.23 -15.02 -8.81
C GLY A 95 0.64 -15.49 -7.50
N GLY A 96 1.23 -16.52 -6.88
CA GLY A 96 0.68 -17.20 -5.70
C GLY A 96 0.62 -18.71 -5.79
N ASP A 97 1.35 -19.36 -6.71
CA ASP A 97 1.40 -20.83 -6.78
C ASP A 97 1.94 -21.46 -5.47
N GLU A 98 2.66 -20.68 -4.65
CA GLU A 98 3.12 -21.07 -3.32
C GLU A 98 2.23 -20.59 -2.16
N LEU A 99 1.04 -19.99 -2.40
CA LEU A 99 0.20 -19.48 -1.31
C LEU A 99 -0.22 -20.57 -0.31
N SER A 100 -0.24 -21.83 -0.76
CA SER A 100 -0.48 -23.00 0.09
C SER A 100 0.60 -23.21 1.16
N THR A 101 1.86 -22.84 0.91
CA THR A 101 2.96 -22.90 1.90
C THR A 101 3.00 -21.70 2.86
N LEU A 102 2.11 -20.72 2.66
CA LEU A 102 1.92 -19.58 3.56
C LEU A 102 0.93 -19.87 4.69
N THR A 103 0.17 -20.96 4.61
CA THR A 103 -0.77 -21.34 5.67
C THR A 103 -0.04 -21.63 6.99
N GLY A 104 -0.35 -20.87 8.04
CA GLY A 104 0.25 -21.00 9.37
C GLY A 104 1.51 -20.16 9.64
N LYS A 105 1.91 -19.27 8.72
CA LYS A 105 2.96 -18.28 8.96
C LYS A 105 2.36 -16.93 9.35
N ASP A 106 3.11 -16.13 10.12
CA ASP A 106 2.75 -14.74 10.37
C ASP A 106 3.00 -13.92 9.11
N ILE A 107 1.91 -13.55 8.42
CA ILE A 107 1.93 -12.85 7.14
C ILE A 107 1.65 -11.36 7.37
N VAL A 108 2.55 -10.53 6.86
CA VAL A 108 2.29 -9.10 6.69
C VAL A 108 1.77 -8.87 5.27
N GLU A 109 0.49 -8.53 5.14
CA GLU A 109 -0.16 -8.28 3.84
C GLU A 109 -0.40 -6.77 3.64
N THR A 110 0.04 -6.23 2.50
CA THR A 110 -0.45 -4.93 2.05
C THR A 110 -1.84 -5.16 1.47
N GLY A 111 -2.90 -4.91 2.23
CA GLY A 111 -4.22 -5.35 1.81
C GLY A 111 -4.71 -4.79 0.46
N ARG A 112 -5.89 -5.27 0.07
CA ARG A 112 -6.44 -5.18 -1.28
C ARG A 112 -6.93 -3.78 -1.67
N THR A 113 -7.16 -2.91 -0.70
CA THR A 113 -7.92 -1.67 -0.86
C THR A 113 -7.28 -0.50 -0.12
N MET A 114 -7.66 0.71 -0.54
CA MET A 114 -7.38 1.96 0.17
C MET A 114 -7.70 1.90 1.65
N GLU A 115 -8.87 1.33 1.99
CA GLU A 115 -9.31 1.15 3.36
C GLU A 115 -8.32 0.29 4.16
N THR A 116 -7.70 -0.72 3.53
CA THR A 116 -6.72 -1.54 4.23
C THR A 116 -5.45 -0.77 4.50
N LEU A 117 -4.94 0.01 3.52
CA LEU A 117 -3.77 0.87 3.73
C LEU A 117 -4.04 1.89 4.86
N LEU A 118 -5.21 2.53 4.85
CA LEU A 118 -5.60 3.53 5.84
C LEU A 118 -5.76 2.91 7.24
N SER A 119 -6.34 1.71 7.31
CA SER A 119 -6.47 0.94 8.55
C SER A 119 -5.10 0.53 9.09
N LEU A 120 -4.19 0.06 8.23
CA LEU A 120 -2.82 -0.33 8.60
C LEU A 120 -1.99 0.84 9.12
N LEU A 121 -2.12 2.01 8.50
CA LEU A 121 -1.43 3.22 8.96
C LEU A 121 -2.03 3.78 10.27
N ASN A 122 -3.14 3.20 10.75
CA ASN A 122 -3.88 3.59 11.96
C ASN A 122 -4.08 5.11 12.05
N ILE A 123 -4.43 5.71 10.92
CA ILE A 123 -4.62 7.14 10.82
C ILE A 123 -6.09 7.40 11.10
N GLY A 124 -6.39 8.09 12.20
CA GLY A 124 -7.74 8.47 12.61
C GLY A 124 -8.37 9.56 11.73
N PHE A 125 -8.18 9.49 10.41
CA PHE A 125 -8.92 10.32 9.46
C PHE A 125 -10.21 9.62 9.09
N GLU A 126 -11.33 10.33 9.19
CA GLU A 126 -12.50 10.01 8.37
C GLU A 126 -12.07 10.17 6.91
N VAL A 127 -12.00 9.04 6.22
CA VAL A 127 -11.73 9.02 4.79
C VAL A 127 -13.03 9.45 4.12
N PRO A 128 -13.05 10.60 3.44
CA PRO A 128 -14.26 11.01 2.73
C PRO A 128 -14.59 9.97 1.66
N ASP A 129 -15.89 9.82 1.35
CA ASP A 129 -16.37 9.00 0.23
C ASP A 129 -15.91 9.62 -1.09
N SER A 130 -14.64 9.40 -1.41
CA SER A 130 -13.89 10.11 -2.44
C SER A 130 -12.78 9.20 -2.96
N PHE A 131 -12.50 9.31 -4.26
CA PHE A 131 -11.51 8.45 -4.89
C PHE A 131 -10.10 8.96 -4.58
N LEU A 132 -9.26 8.10 -4.01
CA LEU A 132 -7.91 8.45 -3.60
C LEU A 132 -6.88 7.95 -4.62
N VAL A 133 -5.87 8.77 -4.88
CA VAL A 133 -4.74 8.47 -5.77
C VAL A 133 -3.43 8.91 -5.14
N GLY A 134 -2.32 8.41 -5.69
CA GLY A 134 -0.98 8.72 -5.23
C GLY A 134 -0.43 7.73 -4.22
N TYR A 135 0.87 7.79 -3.97
CA TYR A 135 1.61 6.80 -3.21
C TYR A 135 1.39 5.37 -3.76
N ALA A 136 1.62 5.20 -5.07
CA ALA A 136 1.35 4.01 -5.89
C ALA A 136 -0.12 3.68 -6.17
N LEU A 137 -1.06 4.36 -5.53
CA LEU A 137 -2.48 4.23 -5.79
C LEU A 137 -2.83 4.95 -7.08
N ASP A 138 -3.75 4.38 -7.86
CA ASP A 138 -4.03 4.84 -9.20
C ASP A 138 -5.51 5.00 -9.49
N TYR A 139 -5.77 5.83 -10.51
CA TYR A 139 -6.99 5.79 -11.28
C TYR A 139 -6.61 5.46 -12.72
N ASN A 140 -7.04 4.29 -13.20
CA ASN A 140 -6.75 3.79 -14.54
C ASN A 140 -5.26 3.88 -14.95
N GLU A 141 -4.37 3.43 -14.06
CA GLU A 141 -2.91 3.42 -14.19
C GLU A 141 -2.22 4.81 -14.12
N TYR A 142 -2.96 5.90 -13.92
CA TYR A 142 -2.40 7.24 -13.67
C TYR A 142 -2.11 7.49 -12.19
N PHE A 143 -1.36 8.56 -11.89
CA PHE A 143 -1.12 9.12 -10.54
C PHE A 143 -0.28 8.29 -9.56
N ARG A 144 0.21 7.10 -9.95
CA ARG A 144 1.05 6.24 -9.09
C ARG A 144 2.33 6.93 -8.60
N ASP A 145 2.83 7.88 -9.37
CA ASP A 145 4.08 8.62 -9.16
C ASP A 145 3.95 9.80 -8.19
N LEU A 146 2.73 10.16 -7.77
CA LEU A 146 2.53 11.15 -6.73
C LEU A 146 3.03 10.62 -5.38
N SER A 147 3.78 11.42 -4.63
CA SER A 147 4.27 11.01 -3.30
C SER A 147 3.21 11.12 -2.20
N HIS A 148 2.26 12.03 -2.37
CA HIS A 148 1.17 12.28 -1.43
C HIS A 148 -0.06 11.46 -1.81
N ILE A 149 -0.90 11.12 -0.83
CA ILE A 149 -2.25 10.60 -1.11
C ILE A 149 -3.20 11.79 -1.22
N CYS A 150 -3.91 11.87 -2.33
CA CYS A 150 -4.76 12.99 -2.72
C CYS A 150 -6.16 12.51 -3.11
N ILE A 151 -7.14 13.41 -3.04
CA ILE A 151 -8.46 13.19 -3.65
C ILE A 151 -8.38 13.55 -5.14
N LEU A 152 -8.83 12.63 -5.98
CA LEU A 152 -9.04 12.86 -7.40
C LEU A 152 -10.36 13.59 -7.61
N ASN A 153 -10.33 14.71 -8.35
CA ASN A 153 -11.53 15.50 -8.61
C ASN A 153 -12.39 14.90 -9.74
N GLU A 154 -13.65 15.33 -9.84
CA GLU A 154 -14.60 14.78 -10.82
C GLU A 154 -14.17 15.04 -12.28
N ASN A 155 -13.54 16.19 -12.55
CA ASN A 155 -13.04 16.50 -13.90
C ASN A 155 -11.95 15.52 -14.33
N ALA A 156 -11.05 15.17 -13.42
CA ALA A 156 -10.00 14.21 -13.66
C ALA A 156 -10.55 12.79 -13.81
N LYS A 157 -11.57 12.41 -13.02
CA LYS A 157 -12.26 11.12 -13.22
C LYS A 157 -12.76 10.97 -14.64
N GLU A 158 -13.44 11.97 -15.20
CA GLU A 158 -13.93 11.91 -16.58
C GLU A 158 -12.78 11.93 -17.60
N LYS A 159 -11.75 12.76 -17.36
CA LYS A 159 -10.57 12.88 -18.24
C LYS A 159 -9.78 11.58 -18.39
N TYR A 160 -9.67 10.79 -17.33
CA TYR A 160 -8.85 9.58 -17.27
C TYR A 160 -9.66 8.27 -17.31
N LYS A 161 -10.97 8.35 -17.54
CA LYS A 161 -11.88 7.21 -17.62
C LYS A 161 -11.54 6.29 -18.82
N VAL A 162 -11.77 4.99 -18.66
CA VAL A 162 -11.57 3.96 -19.71
C VAL A 162 -12.83 3.13 -19.91
#